data_AF-A0A430HJV7-F1
#
_entry.id   AF-A0A430HJV7-F1
#
_cell.length_a   1.000
_cell.length_b   1.000
_cell.length_c   1.000
_cell.angle_alpha   90.00
_cell.angle_beta   90.00
_cell.angle_gamma   90.00
#
_symmetry.space_group_name_H-M   'P 1'
#
loop_
_entity.id
_entity.type
_entity.pdbx_description
1 polymer ?
#
loop_
_entity_poly.entity_id
_entity_poly.type
_entity_poly.pdbx_seq_one_letter_code
_entity_poly.pdbx_strand_id
1 'polypeptide(L)'
;MLDWADGLHYAVEAVKILGGFASFYAVVKLRQIERRYLFKATIPQMVDNIQKTLDELNACMGKSGNDRLQVALVLNVLIVDVKNIRRKAHGDSLRAAKALLKAMSATRPRRFFWQADAPLAPKRQALLDIYGLGMGLIRSLENDLKDQRWSSK
;
A
#
# COMPACT_ATOMS: atom_id res chain seq x y z
N MET A 1 25.60 47.33 33.12
CA MET A 1 25.53 45.91 33.52
C MET A 1 24.46 45.29 32.65
N LEU A 2 24.83 44.41 31.71
CA LEU A 2 23.84 43.68 30.93
C LEU A 2 23.05 42.78 31.87
N ASP A 3 21.72 42.92 31.83
CA ASP A 3 20.76 42.23 32.68
C ASP A 3 20.82 40.72 32.44
N TRP A 4 21.48 40.01 33.35
CA TRP A 4 21.49 38.54 33.41
C TRP A 4 20.07 37.96 33.47
N ALA A 5 19.10 38.74 33.97
CA ALA A 5 17.68 38.39 34.01
C ALA A 5 17.07 38.25 32.61
N ASP A 6 17.40 39.14 31.67
CA ASP A 6 16.88 39.08 30.30
C ASP A 6 17.44 37.87 29.55
N GLY A 7 18.74 37.59 29.72
CA GLY A 7 19.38 36.40 29.14
C GLY A 7 18.80 35.08 29.63
N LEU A 8 18.46 34.98 30.92
CA LEU A 8 17.75 33.83 31.50
C LEU A 8 16.32 33.71 30.95
N HIS A 9 15.62 34.82 30.75
CA HIS A 9 14.28 34.83 30.18
C HIS A 9 14.25 34.25 28.76
N TYR A 10 15.18 34.68 27.90
CA TYR A 10 15.33 34.12 26.54
C TYR A 10 15.70 32.63 26.56
N ALA A 11 16.55 32.19 27.49
CA ALA A 11 16.90 30.78 27.63
C ALA A 11 15.70 29.93 28.06
N VAL A 12 14.88 30.42 28.99
CA VAL A 12 13.64 29.74 29.41
C VAL A 12 12.62 29.68 28.27
N GLU A 13 12.47 30.75 27.48
CA GLU A 13 11.62 30.74 26.29
C GLU A 13 12.10 29.74 25.23
N ALA A 14 13.41 29.69 24.97
CA ALA A 14 14.00 28.72 24.06
C ALA A 14 13.75 27.27 24.52
N VAL A 15 13.89 26.98 25.83
CA VAL A 15 13.60 25.65 26.40
C VAL A 15 12.11 25.31 26.29
N LYS A 16 11.21 26.27 26.50
CA LYS A 16 9.75 26.05 26.33
C LYS A 16 9.39 25.76 24.87
N ILE A 17 9.98 26.49 23.92
CA ILE A 17 9.80 26.26 22.48
C ILE A 17 10.29 24.85 22.11
N LEU A 18 11.49 24.47 22.55
CA LEU A 18 12.04 23.13 22.32
C LEU A 18 11.20 22.02 22.97
N GLY A 19 10.70 22.24 24.19
CA GLY A 19 9.78 21.32 24.88
C GLY A 19 8.43 21.18 24.16
N GLY A 20 7.92 22.27 23.58
CA GLY A 20 6.75 22.26 22.71
C GLY A 20 6.95 21.43 21.45
N PHE A 21 8.09 21.60 20.78
CA PHE A 21 8.46 20.78 19.60
C PHE A 21 8.64 19.30 19.95
N ALA A 22 9.26 18.97 21.07
CA ALA A 22 9.41 17.59 21.53
C ALA A 22 8.03 16.93 21.80
N SER A 23 7.12 17.66 22.43
CA SER A 23 5.75 17.21 22.69
C SER A 23 4.97 17.00 21.39
N PHE A 24 5.07 17.93 20.44
CA PHE A 24 4.47 17.81 19.12
C PHE A 24 5.04 16.60 18.35
N TYR A 25 6.36 16.41 18.38
CA TYR A 25 7.03 15.28 17.75
C TYR A 25 6.56 13.95 18.34
N ALA A 26 6.39 13.86 19.66
CA ALA A 26 5.86 12.68 20.33
C ALA A 26 4.44 12.35 19.85
N VAL A 27 3.56 13.35 19.74
CA VAL A 27 2.19 13.16 19.21
C VAL A 27 2.20 12.67 17.77
N VAL A 28 3.06 13.23 16.92
CA VAL A 28 3.20 12.78 15.52
C VAL A 28 3.68 11.33 15.47
N LYS A 29 4.67 10.95 16.28
CA LYS A 29 5.15 9.57 16.39
C LYS A 29 4.06 8.62 16.88
N LEU A 30 3.29 9.00 17.88
CA LEU A 30 2.17 8.19 18.39
C LEU A 30 1.13 7.93 17.30
N ARG A 31 0.75 8.95 16.52
CA ARG A 31 -0.16 8.79 15.37
C ARG A 31 0.41 7.88 14.28
N GLN A 32 1.72 7.93 14.03
CA GLN A 32 2.37 7.03 13.06
C GLN A 32 2.34 5.58 13.54
N ILE A 33 2.59 5.36 14.83
CA ILE A 33 2.53 4.03 15.47
C ILE A 33 1.10 3.48 15.39
N GLU A 34 0.10 4.27 15.77
CA GLU A 34 -1.32 3.91 15.71
C GLU A 34 -1.74 3.50 14.29
N ARG A 35 -1.42 4.32 13.28
CA ARG A 35 -1.71 4.00 11.87
C ARG A 35 -1.05 2.69 11.43
N ARG A 36 0.19 2.43 11.88
CA ARG A 36 0.90 1.20 11.57
C ARG A 36 0.22 -0.01 12.22
N TYR A 37 -0.21 0.08 13.47
CA TYR A 37 -0.96 -0.98 14.15
C TYR A 37 -2.32 -1.24 13.50
N LEU A 38 -3.08 -0.19 13.18
CA LEU A 38 -4.38 -0.32 12.50
C LEU A 38 -4.23 -0.95 11.11
N PHE A 39 -3.21 -0.57 10.34
CA PHE A 39 -2.93 -1.21 9.07
C PHE A 39 -2.61 -2.69 9.25
N LYS A 40 -1.75 -3.03 10.21
CA LYS A 40 -1.38 -4.43 10.52
C LYS A 40 -2.59 -5.28 10.90
N ALA A 41 -3.53 -4.75 11.67
CA ALA A 41 -4.78 -5.45 11.99
C ALA A 41 -5.62 -5.79 10.74
N THR A 42 -5.52 -4.97 9.68
CA THR A 42 -6.23 -5.20 8.42
C THR A 42 -5.48 -6.08 7.42
N ILE A 43 -4.21 -6.43 7.68
CA ILE A 43 -3.39 -7.23 6.76
C ILE A 43 -4.02 -8.61 6.48
N PRO A 44 -4.47 -9.40 7.46
CA PRO A 44 -5.04 -10.72 7.20
C PRO A 44 -6.22 -10.67 6.22
N GLN A 45 -7.15 -9.74 6.44
CA GLN A 45 -8.29 -9.55 5.55
C GLN A 45 -7.88 -9.09 4.15
N MET A 46 -6.85 -8.25 4.03
CA MET A 46 -6.31 -7.83 2.73
C MET A 46 -5.65 -8.98 1.98
N VAL A 47 -4.91 -9.84 2.68
CA VAL A 47 -4.30 -11.05 2.10
C VAL A 47 -5.38 -11.98 1.58
N ASP A 48 -6.41 -12.26 2.38
CA ASP A 48 -7.54 -13.12 1.96
C ASP A 48 -8.26 -12.56 0.73
N ASN A 49 -8.50 -11.25 0.69
CA ASN A 49 -9.17 -10.62 -0.46
C ASN A 49 -8.31 -10.72 -1.73
N ILE A 50 -7.01 -10.40 -1.64
CA ILE A 50 -6.11 -10.52 -2.79
C ILE A 50 -6.03 -11.98 -3.26
N GLN A 51 -5.89 -12.93 -2.32
CA GLN A 51 -5.80 -14.35 -2.64
C GLN A 51 -7.05 -14.81 -3.41
N LYS A 52 -8.25 -14.47 -2.94
CA LYS A 52 -9.51 -14.77 -3.64
C LYS A 52 -9.54 -14.18 -5.05
N THR A 53 -9.15 -12.91 -5.20
CA THR A 53 -9.12 -12.26 -6.52
C THR A 53 -8.07 -12.88 -7.45
N LEU A 54 -6.93 -13.33 -6.92
CA LEU A 54 -5.92 -14.04 -7.70
C LEU A 54 -6.37 -15.45 -8.10
N ASP A 55 -7.10 -16.15 -7.24
CA ASP A 55 -7.67 -17.45 -7.54
C ASP A 55 -8.76 -17.33 -8.63
N GLU A 56 -9.59 -16.29 -8.56
CA GLU A 56 -10.53 -15.93 -9.63
C GLU A 56 -9.81 -15.59 -10.94
N LEU A 57 -8.71 -14.83 -10.87
CA LEU A 57 -7.91 -14.51 -12.05
C LEU A 57 -7.34 -15.77 -12.69
N ASN A 58 -6.83 -16.69 -11.88
CA ASN A 58 -6.30 -17.98 -12.33
C ASN A 58 -7.40 -18.86 -12.96
N ALA A 59 -8.58 -18.90 -12.36
CA ALA A 59 -9.74 -19.60 -12.92
C ALA A 59 -10.16 -19.01 -14.28
N CYS A 60 -10.15 -17.68 -14.43
CA CYS A 60 -10.41 -17.02 -15.71
C CYS A 60 -9.36 -17.38 -16.77
N MET A 61 -8.07 -17.42 -16.41
CA MET A 61 -6.98 -17.80 -17.32
C MET A 61 -7.06 -19.25 -17.80
N GLY A 62 -7.67 -20.15 -17.02
CA GLY A 62 -7.79 -21.58 -17.32
C GLY A 62 -8.95 -21.95 -18.26
N LYS A 63 -9.93 -21.06 -18.48
CA LYS A 63 -11.09 -21.33 -19.33
C LYS A 63 -10.76 -21.01 -20.80
N SER A 64 -10.94 -22.01 -21.68
CA SER A 64 -10.87 -21.82 -23.14
C SER A 64 -11.99 -20.88 -23.59
N GLY A 65 -11.61 -19.70 -24.07
CA GLY A 65 -12.56 -18.63 -24.39
C GLY A 65 -12.57 -17.48 -23.39
N ASN A 66 -11.41 -17.15 -22.78
CA ASN A 66 -11.12 -15.96 -21.96
C ASN A 66 -12.22 -14.89 -22.03
N ASP A 67 -13.18 -14.98 -21.11
CA ASP A 67 -14.31 -14.08 -21.07
C ASP A 67 -13.77 -12.71 -20.65
N ARG A 68 -13.49 -11.87 -21.65
CA ARG A 68 -12.69 -10.65 -21.51
C ARG A 68 -13.24 -9.71 -20.44
N LEU A 69 -14.57 -9.73 -20.29
CA LEU A 69 -15.29 -8.97 -19.27
C LEU A 69 -15.00 -9.49 -17.87
N GLN A 70 -14.93 -10.81 -17.67
CA GLN A 70 -14.59 -11.41 -16.37
C GLN A 70 -13.15 -11.06 -15.97
N VAL A 71 -12.19 -11.21 -16.89
CA VAL A 71 -10.78 -10.84 -16.63
C VAL A 71 -10.67 -9.35 -16.28
N ALA A 72 -11.36 -8.47 -17.01
CA ALA A 72 -11.37 -7.04 -16.72
C ALA A 72 -12.00 -6.71 -15.35
N LEU A 73 -13.07 -7.40 -14.97
CA LEU A 73 -13.73 -7.24 -13.68
C LEU A 73 -12.81 -7.65 -12.53
N VAL A 74 -12.20 -8.84 -12.63
CA VAL A 74 -11.24 -9.35 -11.63
C VAL A 74 -10.05 -8.39 -11.48
N LEU A 75 -9.47 -7.92 -12.59
CA LEU A 75 -8.39 -6.94 -12.55
C LEU A 75 -8.83 -5.59 -11.94
N ASN A 76 -10.08 -5.17 -12.15
CA ASN A 76 -10.61 -3.95 -11.54
C ASN A 76 -10.69 -4.08 -10.02
N VAL A 77 -11.21 -5.21 -9.52
CA VAL A 77 -11.26 -5.52 -8.08
C VAL A 77 -9.85 -5.52 -7.50
N LEU A 78 -8.92 -6.24 -8.13
CA LEU A 78 -7.53 -6.31 -7.70
C LEU A 78 -6.86 -4.93 -7.64
N ILE A 79 -7.12 -4.07 -8.63
CA ILE A 79 -6.59 -2.70 -8.64
C ILE A 79 -7.11 -1.87 -7.45
N VAL A 80 -8.38 -2.02 -7.09
CA VAL A 80 -8.98 -1.30 -5.96
C VAL A 80 -8.31 -1.74 -4.66
N ASP A 81 -8.17 -3.05 -4.45
CA ASP A 81 -7.55 -3.60 -3.25
C ASP A 81 -6.08 -3.19 -3.13
N VAL A 82 -5.31 -3.29 -4.22
CA VAL A 82 -3.90 -2.91 -4.22
C VAL A 82 -3.72 -1.40 -4.05
N LYS A 83 -4.66 -0.56 -4.53
CA LYS A 83 -4.64 0.89 -4.24
C LYS A 83 -4.90 1.18 -2.76
N ASN A 84 -5.81 0.44 -2.13
CA ASN A 84 -6.08 0.57 -0.70
C ASN A 84 -4.82 0.20 0.11
N ILE A 85 -4.17 -0.91 -0.24
CA ILE A 85 -2.91 -1.35 0.36
C ILE A 85 -1.82 -0.32 0.16
N ARG A 86 -1.61 0.19 -1.07
CA ARG A 86 -0.59 1.22 -1.36
C ARG A 86 -0.73 2.47 -0.49
N ARG A 87 -1.96 2.86 -0.10
CA ARG A 87 -2.18 4.04 0.75
C ARG A 87 -1.74 3.84 2.19
N LYS A 88 -1.63 2.59 2.64
CA LYS A 88 -1.41 2.21 4.05
C LYS A 88 -0.09 1.47 4.29
N ALA A 89 0.42 0.78 3.26
CA ALA A 89 1.65 0.01 3.30
C ALA A 89 2.89 0.91 3.26
N HIS A 90 3.98 0.39 3.84
CA HIS A 90 5.31 1.00 3.83
C HIS A 90 6.36 -0.04 3.38
N GLY A 91 7.61 0.39 3.18
CA GLY A 91 8.72 -0.51 2.88
C GLY A 91 8.49 -1.38 1.63
N ASP A 92 8.73 -2.68 1.76
CA ASP A 92 8.68 -3.63 0.64
C ASP A 92 7.26 -3.94 0.17
N SER A 93 6.28 -3.98 1.07
CA SER A 93 4.86 -4.09 0.70
C SER A 93 4.40 -2.92 -0.17
N LEU A 94 4.86 -1.70 0.13
CA LEU A 94 4.58 -0.54 -0.72
C LEU A 94 5.25 -0.65 -2.10
N ARG A 95 6.48 -1.14 -2.17
CA ARG A 95 7.20 -1.36 -3.44
C ARG A 95 6.49 -2.42 -4.28
N ALA A 96 6.11 -3.54 -3.69
CA ALA A 96 5.37 -4.61 -4.34
C ALA A 96 4.01 -4.12 -4.87
N ALA A 97 3.24 -3.37 -4.06
CA ALA A 97 1.97 -2.80 -4.47
C ALA A 97 2.12 -1.82 -5.65
N LYS A 98 3.17 -0.99 -5.66
CA LYS A 98 3.48 -0.09 -6.78
C LYS A 98 3.83 -0.85 -8.06
N ALA A 99 4.66 -1.89 -7.95
CA ALA A 99 5.05 -2.73 -9.10
C ALA A 99 3.82 -3.43 -9.71
N LEU A 100 2.97 -4.01 -8.86
CA LEU A 100 1.73 -4.65 -9.28
C LEU A 100 0.77 -3.68 -9.96
N LEU A 101 0.55 -2.49 -9.39
CA LEU A 101 -0.28 -1.45 -10.04
C LEU A 101 0.29 -0.99 -11.37
N LYS A 102 1.62 -0.90 -11.49
CA LYS A 102 2.28 -0.54 -12.76
C LYS A 102 2.01 -1.60 -13.82
N ALA A 103 2.17 -2.89 -13.49
CA ALA A 103 1.87 -4.00 -14.40
C ALA A 103 0.40 -3.97 -14.86
N MET A 104 -0.54 -3.83 -13.92
CA MET A 104 -1.97 -3.75 -14.23
C MET A 104 -2.36 -2.49 -15.02
N SER A 105 -1.64 -1.38 -14.86
CA SER A 105 -1.86 -0.16 -15.64
C SER A 105 -1.35 -0.29 -17.08
N ALA A 106 -0.27 -1.06 -17.30
CA ALA A 106 0.29 -1.31 -18.63
C ALA A 106 -0.59 -2.25 -19.46
N THR A 107 -1.40 -3.08 -18.81
CA THR A 107 -2.40 -3.94 -19.48
C THR A 107 -3.68 -3.20 -19.88
N ARG A 108 -3.86 -1.93 -19.47
CA ARG A 108 -5.01 -1.11 -19.85
C ARG A 108 -4.68 -0.22 -21.05
N PRO A 109 -5.66 0.08 -21.93
CA PRO A 109 -5.49 1.15 -22.91
C PRO A 109 -5.19 2.47 -22.20
N ARG A 110 -4.18 3.21 -22.66
CA ARG A 110 -3.96 4.59 -22.25
C ARG A 110 -5.21 5.38 -22.63
N ARG A 111 -6.03 5.77 -21.63
CA ARG A 111 -7.18 6.64 -21.84
C ARG A 111 -6.73 8.01 -22.34
N PHE A 112 -7.17 8.35 -23.55
CA PHE A 112 -7.65 9.70 -23.82
C PHE A 112 -9.17 9.70 -23.60
N PHE A 113 -9.68 10.78 -23.04
CA PHE A 113 -11.04 10.99 -22.55
C PHE A 113 -12.15 10.88 -23.62
N TRP A 114 -11.79 10.60 -24.89
CA TRP A 114 -12.70 10.53 -26.03
C TRP A 114 -12.74 9.18 -26.75
N GLN A 115 -11.91 8.19 -26.36
CA GLN A 115 -11.84 6.93 -27.09
C GLN A 115 -12.74 5.87 -26.45
N ALA A 116 -13.69 5.35 -27.25
CA ALA A 116 -14.53 4.22 -26.90
C ALA A 116 -13.68 3.02 -26.48
N ASP A 117 -14.12 2.35 -25.41
CA ASP A 117 -13.41 1.26 -24.74
C ASP A 117 -13.11 0.11 -25.72
N ALA A 118 -11.90 0.09 -26.29
CA ALA A 118 -11.37 -1.12 -26.88
C ALA A 118 -10.82 -1.99 -25.75
N PRO A 119 -11.41 -3.17 -25.45
CA PRO A 119 -10.82 -4.09 -24.49
C PRO A 119 -9.51 -4.62 -25.11
N LEU A 120 -8.38 -4.01 -24.76
CA LEU A 120 -7.08 -4.63 -24.97
C LEU A 120 -7.12 -5.93 -24.16
N ALA A 121 -7.26 -7.06 -24.87
CA ALA A 121 -7.12 -8.36 -24.25
C ALA A 121 -5.69 -8.45 -23.73
N PRO A 122 -5.46 -8.42 -22.39
CA PRO A 122 -4.13 -8.55 -21.87
C PRO A 122 -3.56 -9.88 -22.36
N LYS A 123 -2.35 -9.85 -22.93
CA LYS A 123 -1.66 -11.07 -23.34
C LYS A 123 -1.59 -12.00 -22.12
N ARG A 124 -1.77 -13.32 -22.34
CA ARG A 124 -1.70 -14.33 -21.26
C ARG A 124 -0.45 -14.16 -20.39
N GLN A 125 0.70 -13.84 -20.99
CA GLN A 125 1.93 -13.56 -20.26
C GLN A 125 1.78 -12.41 -19.25
N ALA A 126 1.16 -11.30 -19.64
CA ALA A 126 0.97 -10.17 -18.74
C ALA A 126 0.03 -10.51 -17.56
N LEU A 127 -0.94 -11.39 -17.77
CA LEU A 127 -1.80 -11.90 -16.69
C LEU A 127 -1.01 -12.79 -15.72
N LEU A 128 -0.10 -13.62 -16.22
CA LEU A 128 0.81 -14.43 -15.40
C LEU A 128 1.77 -13.55 -14.60
N ASP A 129 2.30 -12.48 -15.21
CA ASP A 129 3.17 -11.52 -14.53
C ASP A 129 2.41 -10.80 -13.39
N ILE A 130 1.16 -10.39 -13.65
CA ILE A 130 0.27 -9.79 -12.63
C ILE A 130 0.01 -10.79 -11.50
N TYR A 131 -0.25 -12.05 -11.81
CA TYR A 131 -0.45 -13.10 -10.81
C TYR A 131 0.80 -13.30 -9.93
N GLY A 132 1.98 -13.40 -10.56
CA GLY A 132 3.25 -13.53 -9.85
C GLY A 132 3.55 -12.35 -8.93
N LEU A 133 3.32 -11.11 -9.40
CA LEU A 133 3.45 -9.90 -8.59
C LEU A 133 2.40 -9.83 -7.46
N GLY A 134 1.19 -10.35 -7.69
CA GLY A 134 0.14 -10.50 -6.68
C GLY A 134 0.57 -11.41 -5.53
N MET A 135 1.09 -12.60 -5.85
CA MET A 135 1.64 -13.52 -4.86
C MET A 135 2.85 -12.91 -4.12
N GLY A 136 3.68 -12.14 -4.83
CA GLY A 136 4.78 -11.39 -4.23
C GLY A 136 4.30 -10.36 -3.20
N LEU A 137 3.22 -9.63 -3.50
CA LEU A 137 2.61 -8.69 -2.58
C LEU A 137 2.06 -9.39 -1.32
N ILE A 138 1.38 -10.52 -1.48
CA ILE A 138 0.89 -11.32 -0.34
C ILE A 138 2.04 -11.70 0.59
N ARG A 139 3.14 -12.25 0.05
CA ARG A 139 4.32 -12.62 0.85
C ARG A 139 4.92 -11.42 1.60
N SER A 140 5.01 -10.26 0.95
CA SER A 140 5.50 -9.05 1.62
C SER A 140 4.60 -8.62 2.79
N LEU A 141 3.28 -8.69 2.61
CA LEU A 141 2.31 -8.38 3.65
C LEU A 141 2.37 -9.38 4.82
N GLU A 142 2.55 -10.67 4.53
CA GLU A 142 2.75 -11.70 5.56
C GLU A 142 4.05 -11.50 6.33
N ASN A 143 5.13 -11.08 5.67
CA ASN A 143 6.39 -10.76 6.33
C ASN A 143 6.25 -9.55 7.26
N ASP A 144 5.56 -8.48 6.81
CA ASP A 144 5.24 -7.32 7.65
C ASP A 144 4.44 -7.69 8.92
N LEU A 145 3.65 -8.76 8.84
CA LEU A 145 2.90 -9.33 9.96
C LEU A 145 3.79 -10.22 10.85
N LYS A 146 4.70 -11.03 10.29
CA LYS A 146 5.64 -11.89 11.05
C LYS A 146 6.68 -11.11 11.83
N ASP A 147 7.21 -10.01 11.29
CA ASP A 147 8.17 -9.14 11.99
C ASP A 147 7.62 -8.59 13.32
N GLN A 148 6.30 -8.59 13.49
CA GLN A 148 5.65 -8.22 14.74
C GLN A 148 5.87 -9.25 15.86
N ARG A 149 5.98 -10.55 15.54
CA ARG A 149 6.17 -11.63 16.53
C ARG A 149 7.59 -11.63 17.11
N TRP A 150 8.56 -11.05 16.41
CA TRP A 150 9.93 -10.94 16.92
C TRP A 150 10.16 -9.70 17.77
N SER A 151 9.49 -8.57 17.47
CA SER A 151 9.60 -7.34 18.27
C SER A 151 8.84 -7.39 19.60
N SER A 152 8.10 -8.47 19.90
CA SER A 152 7.35 -8.65 21.16
C SER A 152 8.05 -9.56 22.18
N LYS A 153 9.34 -9.84 22.00
CA LYS A 153 10.22 -10.47 23.02
C LYS A 153 11.21 -9.43 23.51
#